data_AF-A0A958KCX4-F1
#
_entry.id   AF-A0A958KCX4-F1
#
_cell.length_a   1.000
_cell.length_b   1.000
_cell.length_c   1.000
_cell.angle_alpha   90.00
_cell.angle_beta   90.00
_cell.angle_gamma   90.00
#
_symmetry.space_group_name_H-M   'P 1'
#
loop_
_entity.id
_entity.type
_entity.pdbx_description
1 polymer ?
#
loop_
_entity_poly.entity_id
_entity_poly.type
_entity_poly.pdbx_seq_one_letter_code
_entity_poly.pdbx_strand_id
1 'polypeptide(L)'
;MVAYFRTWSLPWLFVVLSFPFIHQGCGGFGFFIRPDSTSALLSEAGAAQAKAEESETSARLDSETIPKQGRLDLTVADRVFDYSSGEVLRHLAGFDSLLDRSSVDILGVEEGLTALTPHQWKTPKSFVLLVANEEHSPGAMLEINGRIHFARDYASKLKALNRSSLQGVPIFTMSDSPKPGEIPLKKLSVLFLPDALNKGEVINVDPACVKRNHPGPKGEYRDGALTLQAVSTDRLAIDPLTRTAAPAAELLWEVTVFGVGHESRCL
;
A
#
# COMPACT_ATOMS: atom_id res chain seq x y z
N MET A 1 -54.93 -26.86 -13.46
CA MET A 1 -54.70 -26.59 -12.02
C MET A 1 -54.24 -25.14 -11.95
N VAL A 2 -55.01 -24.30 -11.25
CA VAL A 2 -54.95 -22.83 -11.32
C VAL A 2 -54.44 -22.26 -9.98
N ALA A 3 -53.71 -21.14 -10.08
CA ALA A 3 -53.32 -20.16 -9.04
C ALA A 3 -52.15 -20.56 -8.10
N TYR A 4 -51.27 -19.67 -7.64
CA TYR A 4 -51.42 -18.25 -7.30
C TYR A 4 -50.13 -17.44 -7.57
N PHE A 5 -50.28 -16.22 -8.11
CA PHE A 5 -49.28 -15.15 -8.04
C PHE A 5 -49.46 -14.40 -6.70
N ARG A 6 -48.36 -14.12 -5.99
CA ARG A 6 -48.32 -13.14 -4.89
C ARG A 6 -47.26 -12.10 -5.20
N THR A 7 -47.71 -10.92 -5.63
CA THR A 7 -46.91 -9.70 -5.71
C THR A 7 -46.96 -8.98 -4.36
N TRP A 8 -45.80 -8.64 -3.79
CA TRP A 8 -45.70 -7.72 -2.66
C TRP A 8 -45.04 -6.43 -3.14
N SER A 9 -45.82 -5.36 -3.16
CA SER A 9 -45.44 -3.98 -3.35
C SER A 9 -45.13 -3.33 -1.99
N LEU A 10 -43.98 -2.68 -1.84
CA LEU A 10 -43.74 -1.74 -0.74
C LEU A 10 -43.10 -0.43 -1.27
N PRO A 11 -43.37 0.70 -0.61
CA PRO A 11 -43.31 2.02 -1.22
C PRO A 11 -41.98 2.74 -1.03
N TRP A 12 -41.80 3.74 -1.88
CA TRP A 12 -40.70 4.66 -1.96
C TRP A 12 -40.72 5.64 -0.78
N LEU A 13 -39.56 5.93 -0.19
CA LEU A 13 -39.37 7.08 0.70
C LEU A 13 -38.23 7.93 0.12
N PHE A 14 -38.60 9.04 -0.53
CA PHE A 14 -37.67 10.10 -0.91
C PHE A 14 -37.50 11.03 0.30
N VAL A 15 -36.27 11.15 0.80
CA VAL A 15 -35.89 12.22 1.72
C VAL A 15 -35.15 13.28 0.92
N VAL A 16 -35.83 14.38 0.64
CA VAL A 16 -35.24 15.61 0.09
C VAL A 16 -34.77 16.43 1.29
N LEU A 17 -33.46 16.58 1.46
CA LEU A 17 -32.88 17.55 2.40
C LEU A 17 -32.50 18.81 1.62
N SER A 18 -33.34 19.83 1.78
CA SER A 18 -33.07 21.20 1.37
C SER A 18 -32.18 21.88 2.40
N PHE A 19 -31.00 22.38 1.99
CA PHE A 19 -30.20 23.31 2.79
C PHE A 19 -30.28 24.72 2.21
N PRO A 20 -30.58 25.75 3.02
CA PRO A 20 -30.55 27.14 2.59
C PRO A 20 -29.18 27.79 2.85
N PHE A 21 -28.84 28.73 1.95
CA PHE A 21 -28.11 30.00 2.15
C PHE A 21 -26.79 30.03 2.96
N ILE A 22 -25.77 30.70 2.40
CA ILE A 22 -25.25 32.00 2.91
C ILE A 22 -24.28 32.61 1.88
N HIS A 23 -24.51 33.88 1.59
CA HIS A 23 -23.74 34.79 0.74
C HIS A 23 -22.83 35.65 1.63
N GLN A 24 -21.50 35.59 1.49
CA GLN A 24 -20.51 36.59 1.92
C GLN A 24 -19.26 36.40 1.02
N GLY A 25 -18.60 37.36 0.37
CA GLY A 25 -18.58 38.81 0.52
C GLY A 25 -17.31 39.28 1.24
N CYS A 26 -16.16 39.31 0.56
CA CYS A 26 -14.91 40.05 0.88
C CYS A 26 -13.88 39.69 -0.23
N GLY A 27 -13.20 40.57 -0.97
CA GLY A 27 -12.67 41.89 -0.63
C GLY A 27 -11.16 41.79 -0.42
N GLY A 28 -10.38 41.48 -1.48
CA GLY A 28 -8.92 41.29 -1.40
C GLY A 28 -8.16 42.30 -2.24
N PHE A 29 -7.47 43.22 -1.56
CA PHE A 29 -6.62 44.28 -2.10
C PHE A 29 -5.42 43.73 -2.89
N GLY A 30 -5.20 44.28 -4.08
CA GLY A 30 -3.95 44.09 -4.84
C GLY A 30 -2.88 45.07 -4.37
N PHE A 31 -1.70 44.56 -4.03
CA PHE A 31 -0.48 45.35 -3.88
C PHE A 31 0.40 45.14 -5.12
N PHE A 32 0.57 46.21 -5.89
CA PHE A 32 1.60 46.33 -6.92
C PHE A 32 2.92 46.73 -6.24
N ILE A 33 3.94 45.89 -6.35
CA ILE A 33 5.33 46.26 -6.02
C ILE A 33 6.04 46.56 -7.34
N ARG A 34 6.54 47.80 -7.46
CA ARG A 34 7.45 48.22 -8.54
C ARG A 34 8.81 47.54 -8.39
N PRO A 35 9.46 47.13 -9.49
CA PRO A 35 10.85 46.73 -9.45
C PRO A 35 11.74 47.98 -9.46
N ASP A 36 12.49 48.21 -8.37
CA ASP A 36 13.58 49.16 -8.38
C ASP A 36 14.83 48.50 -8.96
N SER A 37 15.27 49.09 -10.06
CA SER A 37 16.57 48.97 -10.69
C SER A 37 17.64 49.59 -9.79
N THR A 38 18.58 48.79 -9.30
CA THR A 38 19.98 49.13 -8.93
C THR A 38 20.53 47.90 -8.20
N SER A 39 21.46 47.12 -8.75
CA SER A 39 22.87 47.51 -8.81
C SER A 39 23.64 46.39 -9.49
N ALA A 40 24.05 46.65 -10.73
CA ALA A 40 25.25 46.04 -11.28
C ALA A 40 26.43 46.78 -10.67
N LEU A 41 27.30 46.06 -9.95
CA LEU A 41 28.74 46.34 -9.73
C LEU A 41 29.18 45.49 -8.53
N LEU A 42 29.70 44.30 -8.82
CA LEU A 42 30.73 43.57 -8.05
C LEU A 42 31.11 42.34 -8.90
N SER A 43 31.80 42.60 -10.00
CA SER A 43 32.39 41.57 -10.85
C SER A 43 33.81 41.26 -10.36
N GLU A 44 34.16 39.97 -10.44
CA GLU A 44 35.52 39.49 -10.75
C GLU A 44 36.61 39.45 -9.67
N ALA A 45 36.28 39.26 -8.39
CA ALA A 45 37.30 38.91 -7.37
C ALA A 45 36.95 37.74 -6.42
N GLY A 46 35.91 36.95 -6.71
CA GLY A 46 35.48 35.83 -5.86
C GLY A 46 35.45 34.44 -6.53
N ALA A 47 35.86 34.34 -7.80
CA ALA A 47 35.71 33.10 -8.58
C ALA A 47 36.93 32.16 -8.55
N ALA A 48 38.02 32.55 -7.88
CA ALA A 48 39.24 31.74 -7.81
C ALA A 48 39.44 31.02 -6.47
N GLN A 49 38.66 31.36 -5.43
CA GLN A 49 38.77 30.72 -4.10
C GLN A 49 37.69 29.65 -3.86
N ALA A 50 36.60 29.66 -4.63
CA ALA A 50 35.55 28.64 -4.57
C ALA A 50 35.91 27.30 -5.24
N LYS A 51 36.97 27.25 -6.07
CA LYS A 51 37.36 26.04 -6.81
C LYS A 51 38.42 25.17 -6.13
N ALA A 52 39.04 25.64 -5.05
CA ALA A 52 39.99 24.85 -4.27
C ALA A 52 39.34 24.16 -3.06
N GLU A 53 38.27 24.72 -2.49
CA GLU A 53 37.48 24.05 -1.44
C GLU A 53 36.53 22.98 -2.00
N GLU A 54 36.10 23.08 -3.26
CA GLU A 54 35.26 22.04 -3.90
C GLU A 54 36.02 20.72 -4.17
N SER A 55 37.36 20.75 -4.25
CA SER A 55 38.16 19.56 -4.56
C SER A 55 38.61 18.76 -3.33
N GLU A 56 38.63 19.37 -2.13
CA GLU A 56 38.88 18.65 -0.87
C GLU A 56 37.60 18.32 -0.11
N THR A 57 36.48 19.02 -0.36
CA THR A 57 35.17 18.65 0.20
C THR A 57 34.55 17.44 -0.51
N SER A 58 34.97 17.13 -1.74
CA SER A 58 34.50 15.95 -2.48
C SER A 58 35.23 14.65 -2.10
N ALA A 59 36.37 14.73 -1.40
CA ALA A 59 37.17 13.56 -1.00
C ALA A 59 37.16 13.31 0.52
N ARG A 60 36.39 14.13 1.26
CA ARG A 60 36.20 14.05 2.71
C ARG A 60 34.73 13.95 3.11
N LEU A 61 33.92 13.35 2.23
CA LEU A 61 32.83 12.46 2.67
C LEU A 61 33.48 11.18 3.19
N ASP A 62 34.26 11.36 4.26
CA ASP A 62 34.63 10.29 5.15
C ASP A 62 33.33 9.60 5.58
N SER A 63 33.44 8.30 5.82
CA SER A 63 32.38 7.38 6.22
C SER A 63 31.78 7.71 7.60
N GLU A 64 31.37 8.96 7.79
CA GLU A 64 30.74 9.49 8.97
C GLU A 64 29.23 9.25 8.83
N THR A 65 28.83 8.07 9.33
CA THR A 65 27.44 7.66 9.51
C THR A 65 26.58 7.77 8.26
N ILE A 66 26.72 6.81 7.33
CA ILE A 66 25.50 6.31 6.67
C ILE A 66 24.62 5.92 7.86
N PRO A 67 23.50 6.63 8.13
CA PRO A 67 22.64 6.24 9.22
C PRO A 67 22.33 4.77 9.00
N LYS A 68 22.24 3.98 10.09
CA LYS A 68 21.77 2.60 10.05
C LYS A 68 20.28 2.56 9.63
N GLN A 69 19.93 3.26 8.56
CA GLN A 69 18.63 3.31 7.96
C GLN A 69 18.36 1.90 7.50
N GLY A 70 17.40 1.28 8.20
CA GLY A 70 16.79 0.07 7.72
C GLY A 70 16.26 0.30 6.30
N ARG A 71 16.03 -0.79 5.62
CA ARG A 71 15.60 -0.81 4.23
C ARG A 71 14.26 -1.49 4.14
N LEU A 72 13.30 -0.92 3.43
CA LEU A 72 12.07 -1.66 3.14
C LEU A 72 12.31 -2.63 1.98
N ASP A 73 11.93 -3.88 2.24
CA ASP A 73 11.94 -4.96 1.28
C ASP A 73 10.50 -5.45 1.05
N LEU A 74 10.31 -6.06 -0.12
CA LEU A 74 9.04 -6.58 -0.55
C LEU A 74 9.22 -7.99 -1.11
N THR A 75 8.29 -8.90 -0.80
CA THR A 75 8.20 -10.20 -1.44
C THR A 75 6.86 -10.41 -2.09
N VAL A 76 6.83 -11.22 -3.15
CA VAL A 76 5.64 -11.53 -3.92
C VAL A 76 5.42 -13.04 -3.95
N ALA A 77 4.17 -13.49 -3.81
CA ALA A 77 3.77 -14.89 -3.92
C ALA A 77 2.44 -15.04 -4.69
N ASP A 78 2.19 -16.24 -5.24
CA ASP A 78 0.96 -16.58 -5.99
C ASP A 78 0.03 -17.53 -5.25
N ARG A 79 0.45 -18.04 -4.09
CA ARG A 79 -0.34 -18.95 -3.26
C ARG A 79 -0.10 -18.68 -1.78
N VAL A 80 -1.02 -19.17 -0.96
CA VAL A 80 -0.83 -19.25 0.49
C VAL A 80 0.05 -20.47 0.76
N PHE A 81 1.07 -20.29 1.60
CA PHE A 81 1.95 -21.38 2.00
C PHE A 81 1.65 -21.83 3.43
N ASP A 82 1.91 -23.10 3.73
CA ASP A 82 1.98 -23.56 5.11
C ASP A 82 3.18 -22.93 5.82
N TYR A 83 3.19 -23.01 7.16
CA TYR A 83 4.31 -22.47 7.93
C TYR A 83 5.61 -23.21 7.63
N SER A 84 6.71 -22.46 7.52
CA SER A 84 8.06 -22.97 7.22
C SER A 84 8.22 -23.66 5.86
N SER A 85 7.20 -23.63 4.99
CA SER A 85 7.24 -24.17 3.63
C SER A 85 7.05 -23.10 2.56
N GLY A 86 7.19 -21.82 2.94
CA GLY A 86 7.00 -20.70 2.06
C GLY A 86 8.04 -20.62 0.95
N GLU A 87 7.60 -20.16 -0.21
CA GLU A 87 8.45 -19.63 -1.25
C GLU A 87 7.94 -18.25 -1.68
N VAL A 88 8.76 -17.53 -2.45
CA VAL A 88 8.39 -16.24 -3.04
C VAL A 88 8.75 -16.29 -4.51
N LEU A 89 7.87 -15.77 -5.36
CA LEU A 89 8.14 -15.58 -6.78
C LEU A 89 9.25 -14.56 -6.98
N ARG A 90 9.23 -13.50 -6.16
CA ARG A 90 10.20 -12.42 -6.23
C ARG A 90 10.42 -11.79 -4.87
N HIS A 91 11.63 -11.27 -4.71
CA HIS A 91 12.02 -10.41 -3.61
C HIS A 91 12.65 -9.15 -4.18
N LEU A 92 12.17 -7.99 -3.75
CA LEU A 92 12.66 -6.68 -4.12
C LEU A 92 13.30 -6.06 -2.88
N ALA A 93 14.59 -5.81 -2.97
CA ALA A 93 15.35 -5.15 -1.93
C ALA A 93 15.32 -3.63 -2.11
N GLY A 94 15.09 -2.88 -1.04
CA GLY A 94 15.42 -1.45 -0.99
C GLY A 94 14.62 -0.51 -1.85
N PHE A 95 13.29 -0.62 -1.78
CA PHE A 95 12.46 0.35 -2.47
C PHE A 95 12.41 1.74 -1.78
N ASP A 96 12.93 1.86 -0.54
CA ASP A 96 12.83 3.08 0.28
C ASP A 96 14.14 3.90 0.37
N SER A 97 15.31 3.25 0.45
CA SER A 97 16.52 3.93 0.97
C SER A 97 17.33 4.79 0.00
N LEU A 98 17.05 4.76 -1.32
CA LEU A 98 17.85 5.49 -2.33
C LEU A 98 17.03 6.45 -3.20
N LEU A 99 15.70 6.41 -3.13
CA LEU A 99 14.83 7.11 -4.08
C LEU A 99 13.81 8.06 -3.45
N ASP A 100 13.85 8.27 -2.12
CA ASP A 100 12.80 9.03 -1.38
C ASP A 100 11.39 8.48 -1.65
N ARG A 101 11.32 7.19 -1.99
CA ARG A 101 10.09 6.49 -2.36
C ARG A 101 9.58 5.75 -1.15
N SER A 102 8.85 6.49 -0.33
CA SER A 102 8.09 5.94 0.78
C SER A 102 6.85 5.16 0.31
N SER A 103 6.77 4.78 -0.97
CA SER A 103 5.65 4.07 -1.58
C SER A 103 6.11 3.03 -2.60
N VAL A 104 5.40 1.90 -2.64
CA VAL A 104 5.53 0.89 -3.70
C VAL A 104 4.23 0.83 -4.48
N ASP A 105 4.29 1.08 -5.78
CA ASP A 105 3.21 0.75 -6.70
C ASP A 105 3.16 -0.77 -6.95
N ILE A 106 2.17 -1.42 -6.32
CA ILE A 106 1.90 -2.84 -6.45
C ILE A 106 1.36 -3.19 -7.83
N LEU A 107 0.83 -2.28 -8.64
CA LEU A 107 0.47 -2.63 -10.02
C LEU A 107 1.62 -2.34 -10.99
N GLY A 108 2.50 -1.41 -10.62
CA GLY A 108 3.63 -0.93 -11.40
C GLY A 108 4.96 -1.64 -11.18
N VAL A 109 5.03 -2.76 -10.45
CA VAL A 109 6.26 -3.57 -10.40
C VAL A 109 6.43 -4.31 -11.74
N GLU A 110 6.88 -3.56 -12.76
CA GLU A 110 6.80 -3.88 -14.20
C GLU A 110 7.40 -5.23 -14.62
N GLU A 111 8.36 -5.77 -13.86
CA GLU A 111 9.02 -7.04 -14.24
C GLU A 111 8.68 -8.22 -13.32
N GLY A 112 8.02 -7.97 -12.18
CA GLY A 112 7.76 -8.99 -11.16
C GLY A 112 6.30 -9.42 -11.11
N LEU A 113 5.42 -8.49 -11.46
CA LEU A 113 3.97 -8.66 -11.41
C LEU A 113 3.35 -8.83 -12.78
N THR A 114 4.14 -8.92 -13.85
CA THR A 114 3.70 -9.48 -15.13
C THR A 114 3.23 -10.94 -15.00
N ALA A 115 3.56 -11.63 -13.91
CA ALA A 115 2.93 -12.89 -13.47
C ALA A 115 1.53 -12.72 -12.83
N LEU A 116 1.21 -11.52 -12.37
CA LEU A 116 0.00 -11.17 -11.60
C LEU A 116 -0.89 -10.17 -12.34
N THR A 117 -0.55 -9.81 -13.58
CA THR A 117 -1.36 -8.94 -14.43
C THR A 117 -2.53 -9.70 -15.08
N PRO A 118 -3.62 -8.99 -15.41
CA PRO A 118 -4.81 -9.57 -16.05
C PRO A 118 -4.53 -10.32 -17.35
N HIS A 119 -3.42 -10.04 -18.02
CA HIS A 119 -3.03 -10.75 -19.25
C HIS A 119 -2.80 -12.25 -19.03
N GLN A 120 -2.48 -12.69 -17.81
CA GLN A 120 -2.42 -14.12 -17.47
C GLN A 120 -3.76 -14.68 -17.00
N TRP A 121 -4.66 -13.83 -16.48
CA TRP A 121 -6.01 -14.25 -16.16
C TRP A 121 -6.81 -14.34 -17.45
N LYS A 122 -6.94 -15.55 -17.98
CA LYS A 122 -7.75 -15.83 -19.18
C LYS A 122 -9.16 -15.20 -19.12
N THR A 123 -9.66 -14.95 -17.91
CA THR A 123 -10.92 -14.26 -17.64
C THR A 123 -10.72 -13.22 -16.53
N PRO A 124 -11.25 -11.99 -16.65
CA PRO A 124 -11.24 -11.02 -15.56
C PRO A 124 -11.88 -11.61 -14.31
N LYS A 125 -11.20 -11.48 -13.18
CA LYS A 125 -11.69 -11.95 -11.88
C LYS A 125 -12.07 -10.79 -10.99
N SER A 126 -13.09 -11.05 -10.18
CA SER A 126 -13.51 -10.18 -9.09
C SER A 126 -12.84 -10.67 -7.82
N PHE A 127 -12.31 -9.76 -7.01
CA PHE A 127 -11.52 -10.12 -5.84
C PHE A 127 -11.69 -9.12 -4.71
N VAL A 128 -11.36 -9.56 -3.50
CA VAL A 128 -11.23 -8.70 -2.33
C VAL A 128 -9.75 -8.52 -2.00
N LEU A 129 -9.40 -7.37 -1.45
CA LEU A 129 -8.08 -7.14 -0.88
C LEU A 129 -8.13 -7.48 0.61
N LEU A 130 -7.28 -8.40 1.06
CA LEU A 130 -7.08 -8.71 2.47
C LEU A 130 -5.79 -8.06 2.95
N VAL A 131 -5.81 -7.55 4.17
CA VAL A 131 -4.64 -6.96 4.84
C VAL A 131 -4.46 -7.71 6.16
N ALA A 132 -3.29 -8.33 6.31
CA ALA A 132 -2.89 -9.06 7.50
C ALA A 132 -1.67 -8.39 8.16
N ASN A 133 -1.53 -8.65 9.45
CA ASN A 133 -0.45 -8.15 10.30
C ASN A 133 -0.31 -6.62 10.34
N GLU A 134 -1.38 -5.89 10.09
CA GLU A 134 -1.38 -4.43 10.09
C GLU A 134 -1.09 -3.82 11.47
N GLU A 135 -1.31 -4.59 12.53
CA GLU A 135 -0.97 -4.25 13.90
C GLU A 135 0.54 -4.09 14.13
N HIS A 136 1.36 -4.83 13.36
CA HIS A 136 2.81 -4.83 13.50
C HIS A 136 3.48 -3.81 12.58
N SER A 137 2.73 -3.18 11.69
CA SER A 137 3.20 -2.10 10.81
C SER A 137 2.23 -0.91 10.89
N PRO A 138 2.13 -0.23 12.06
CA PRO A 138 1.08 0.76 12.30
C PRO A 138 1.17 2.02 11.42
N GLY A 139 2.31 2.31 10.79
CA GLY A 139 2.45 3.41 9.83
C GLY A 139 2.08 3.04 8.39
N ALA A 140 1.67 1.79 8.15
CA ALA A 140 1.29 1.34 6.81
C ALA A 140 0.02 2.05 6.32
N MET A 141 0.11 2.57 5.10
CA MET A 141 -0.99 3.15 4.35
C MET A 141 -1.14 2.43 3.01
N LEU A 142 -2.37 2.34 2.52
CA LEU A 142 -2.73 1.81 1.21
C LEU A 142 -3.28 2.95 0.37
N GLU A 143 -2.72 3.18 -0.81
CA GLU A 143 -3.32 4.05 -1.81
C GLU A 143 -4.06 3.20 -2.83
N ILE A 144 -5.40 3.31 -2.84
CA ILE A 144 -6.27 2.57 -3.76
C ILE A 144 -6.95 3.58 -4.67
N ASN A 145 -6.67 3.52 -5.97
CA ASN A 145 -7.20 4.46 -6.97
C ASN A 145 -7.05 5.95 -6.57
N GLY A 146 -5.89 6.32 -6.02
CA GLY A 146 -5.61 7.69 -5.60
C GLY A 146 -6.14 8.09 -4.21
N ARG A 147 -6.79 7.17 -3.48
CA ARG A 147 -7.28 7.41 -2.12
C ARG A 147 -6.43 6.69 -1.10
N ILE A 148 -5.97 7.42 -0.10
CA ILE A 148 -5.14 6.89 1.00
C ILE A 148 -6.05 6.32 2.10
N HIS A 149 -5.70 5.12 2.56
CA HIS A 149 -6.34 4.40 3.65
C HIS A 149 -5.26 3.91 4.63
N PHE A 150 -5.42 4.15 5.93
CA PHE A 150 -4.57 3.44 6.90
C PHE A 150 -4.83 1.93 6.81
N ALA A 151 -3.77 1.12 6.78
CA ALA A 151 -3.88 -0.34 6.66
C ALA A 151 -4.73 -0.93 7.79
N ARG A 152 -4.58 -0.41 9.01
CA ARG A 152 -5.41 -0.75 10.18
C ARG A 152 -6.90 -0.53 9.98
N ASP A 153 -7.27 0.63 9.45
CA ASP A 153 -8.67 0.99 9.22
C ASP A 153 -9.27 0.22 8.06
N TYR A 154 -8.45 -0.12 7.06
CA TYR A 154 -8.86 -0.97 5.97
C TYR A 154 -9.10 -2.41 6.44
N ALA A 155 -8.15 -2.99 7.18
CA ALA A 155 -8.25 -4.34 7.73
C ALA A 155 -9.43 -4.48 8.70
N SER A 156 -9.70 -3.48 9.55
CA SER A 156 -10.79 -3.54 10.52
C SER A 156 -12.18 -3.62 9.87
N LYS A 157 -12.38 -2.99 8.71
CA LYS A 157 -13.60 -3.13 7.89
C LYS A 157 -13.81 -4.57 7.43
N LEU A 158 -12.71 -5.29 7.17
CA LEU A 158 -12.74 -6.71 6.80
C LEU A 158 -12.95 -7.62 8.01
N LYS A 159 -12.54 -7.24 9.22
CA LYS A 159 -12.78 -8.02 10.45
C LYS A 159 -14.26 -8.16 10.78
N ALA A 160 -15.08 -7.17 10.42
CA ALA A 160 -16.52 -7.19 10.60
C ALA A 160 -17.23 -8.17 9.64
N LEU A 161 -16.51 -8.77 8.69
CA LEU A 161 -17.07 -9.73 7.76
C LEU A 161 -17.31 -11.07 8.43
N ASN A 162 -18.58 -11.32 8.69
CA ASN A 162 -19.02 -12.67 8.96
C ASN A 162 -18.86 -13.49 7.67
N ARG A 163 -18.29 -14.70 7.76
CA ARG A 163 -17.80 -15.55 6.65
C ARG A 163 -18.79 -15.81 5.50
N SER A 164 -20.04 -15.42 5.66
CA SER A 164 -21.15 -15.72 4.76
C SER A 164 -21.64 -14.55 3.91
N SER A 165 -21.13 -13.32 4.10
CA SER A 165 -21.59 -12.15 3.33
C SER A 165 -20.45 -11.20 2.96
N LEU A 166 -20.35 -10.91 1.66
CA LEU A 166 -19.49 -9.85 1.11
C LEU A 166 -20.14 -8.45 1.19
N GLN A 167 -21.26 -8.32 1.89
CA GLN A 167 -21.97 -7.05 1.98
C GLN A 167 -21.09 -5.98 2.65
N GLY A 168 -20.87 -4.87 1.96
CA GLY A 168 -20.03 -3.77 2.42
C GLY A 168 -18.52 -3.94 2.17
N VAL A 169 -18.09 -5.08 1.59
CA VAL A 169 -16.71 -5.27 1.15
C VAL A 169 -16.51 -4.61 -0.20
N PRO A 170 -15.47 -3.77 -0.37
CA PRO A 170 -15.04 -3.36 -1.69
C PRO A 170 -14.62 -4.57 -2.52
N ILE A 171 -15.38 -4.89 -3.56
CA ILE A 171 -15.02 -5.91 -4.55
C ILE A 171 -14.31 -5.19 -5.68
N PHE A 172 -13.09 -5.63 -5.99
CA PHE A 172 -12.26 -5.07 -7.03
C PHE A 172 -12.26 -5.97 -8.26
N THR A 173 -11.95 -5.37 -9.40
CA THR A 173 -11.65 -6.09 -10.64
C THR A 173 -10.56 -5.34 -11.38
N MET A 174 -9.75 -6.05 -12.16
CA MET A 174 -8.82 -5.41 -13.09
C MET A 174 -9.45 -5.11 -14.45
N SER A 175 -10.73 -5.47 -14.65
CA SER A 175 -11.48 -5.23 -15.89
C SER A 175 -11.67 -3.73 -16.15
N ASP A 176 -11.60 -3.33 -17.42
CA ASP A 176 -12.04 -2.00 -17.89
C ASP A 176 -13.57 -1.87 -17.94
N SER A 177 -14.29 -2.99 -17.87
CA SER A 177 -15.75 -3.07 -17.84
C SER A 177 -16.20 -3.82 -16.57
N PRO A 178 -16.18 -3.16 -15.40
CA PRO A 178 -16.59 -3.77 -14.14
C PRO A 178 -18.10 -4.08 -14.12
N LYS A 179 -18.50 -5.16 -13.45
CA LYS A 179 -19.93 -5.45 -13.21
C LYS A 179 -20.50 -4.47 -12.16
N PRO A 180 -21.83 -4.29 -12.06
CA PRO A 180 -22.43 -3.49 -11.00
C PRO A 180 -21.97 -3.93 -9.61
N GLY A 181 -21.44 -2.98 -8.82
CA GLY A 181 -20.90 -3.24 -7.48
C GLY A 181 -19.39 -3.54 -7.43
N GLU A 182 -18.74 -3.74 -8.57
CA GLU A 182 -17.28 -3.90 -8.66
C GLU A 182 -16.59 -2.55 -8.86
N ILE A 183 -15.39 -2.43 -8.31
CA ILE A 183 -14.52 -1.26 -8.42
C ILE A 183 -13.35 -1.63 -9.33
N PRO A 184 -13.15 -0.94 -10.47
CA PRO A 184 -11.98 -1.17 -11.30
C PRO A 184 -10.73 -0.71 -10.54
N LEU A 185 -9.80 -1.62 -10.27
CA LEU A 185 -8.54 -1.32 -9.61
C LEU A 185 -7.52 -0.85 -10.65
N LYS A 186 -7.18 0.43 -10.60
CA LYS A 186 -6.26 1.11 -11.53
C LYS A 186 -4.94 1.49 -10.88
N LYS A 187 -4.94 1.70 -9.56
CA LYS A 187 -3.74 1.96 -8.77
C LYS A 187 -3.86 1.26 -7.43
N LEU A 188 -2.79 0.62 -7.02
CA LEU A 188 -2.65 0.07 -5.68
C LEU A 188 -1.21 0.29 -5.22
N SER A 189 -1.03 1.02 -4.13
CA SER A 189 0.29 1.23 -3.54
C SER A 189 0.29 0.96 -2.04
N VAL A 190 1.40 0.47 -1.52
CA VAL A 190 1.68 0.43 -0.08
C VAL A 190 2.64 1.58 0.23
N LEU A 191 2.31 2.38 1.24
CA LEU A 191 3.06 3.57 1.62
C LEU A 191 3.42 3.53 3.09
N PHE A 192 4.57 4.08 3.39
CA PHE A 192 5.06 4.38 4.73
C PHE A 192 5.54 5.83 4.76
N LEU A 193 5.76 6.38 5.96
CA LEU A 193 6.49 7.64 6.08
C LEU A 193 8.00 7.36 5.96
N PRO A 194 8.83 8.28 5.45
CA PRO A 194 10.27 8.08 5.30
C PRO A 194 11.01 7.67 6.59
N ASP A 195 10.45 7.99 7.76
CA ASP A 195 11.02 7.65 9.07
C ASP A 195 10.31 6.49 9.78
N ALA A 196 9.40 5.78 9.09
CA ALA A 196 8.59 4.72 9.68
C ALA A 196 9.44 3.60 10.30
N LEU A 197 10.55 3.21 9.66
CA LEU A 197 11.47 2.20 10.21
C LEU A 197 12.11 2.65 11.52
N ASN A 198 12.52 3.92 11.61
CA ASN A 198 13.14 4.47 12.81
C ASN A 198 12.12 4.64 13.95
N LYS A 199 10.85 4.86 13.60
CA LYS A 199 9.73 4.95 14.54
C LYS A 199 9.15 3.60 14.97
N GLY A 200 9.64 2.48 14.42
CA GLY A 200 9.03 1.17 14.64
C GLY A 200 7.61 1.05 14.07
N GLU A 201 7.30 1.86 13.07
CA GLU A 201 6.02 1.85 12.36
C GLU A 201 5.98 0.81 11.23
N VAL A 202 7.11 0.13 10.99
CA VAL A 202 7.24 -1.07 10.16
C VAL A 202 8.02 -2.10 10.94
N ILE A 203 7.58 -3.35 10.88
CA ILE A 203 8.27 -4.47 11.52
C ILE A 203 9.59 -4.78 10.79
N ASN A 204 10.66 -4.98 11.56
CA ASN A 204 11.93 -5.48 11.02
C ASN A 204 11.98 -6.99 11.16
N VAL A 205 12.16 -7.71 10.05
CA VAL A 205 12.25 -9.18 10.03
C VAL A 205 13.35 -9.62 9.08
N ASP A 206 13.85 -10.85 9.26
CA ASP A 206 14.77 -11.46 8.32
C ASP A 206 14.02 -11.90 7.04
N PRO A 207 14.46 -11.46 5.84
CA PRO A 207 13.85 -11.87 4.58
C PRO A 207 13.67 -13.38 4.43
N ALA A 208 14.57 -14.20 4.99
CA ALA A 208 14.46 -15.66 4.95
C ALA A 208 13.28 -16.21 5.77
N CYS A 209 12.88 -15.53 6.83
CA CYS A 209 11.72 -15.89 7.66
C CYS A 209 10.43 -15.57 6.91
N VAL A 210 10.34 -14.38 6.32
CA VAL A 210 9.22 -14.01 5.43
C VAL A 210 9.12 -14.98 4.26
N LYS A 211 10.24 -15.26 3.56
CA LYS A 211 10.26 -16.15 2.39
C LYS A 211 9.74 -17.55 2.73
N ARG A 212 10.20 -18.12 3.84
CA ARG A 212 9.78 -19.46 4.30
C ARG A 212 8.43 -19.48 4.99
N ASN A 213 7.74 -18.35 5.09
CA ASN A 213 6.51 -18.21 5.87
C ASN A 213 6.72 -18.74 7.31
N HIS A 214 7.80 -18.30 7.95
CA HIS A 214 8.03 -18.57 9.36
C HIS A 214 6.88 -17.95 10.17
N PRO A 215 6.30 -18.65 11.16
CA PRO A 215 5.28 -18.06 12.01
C PRO A 215 5.89 -17.02 12.94
N GLY A 216 5.20 -15.90 13.14
CA GLY A 216 5.56 -14.97 14.21
C GLY A 216 5.30 -15.57 15.61
N PRO A 217 5.68 -14.87 16.69
CA PRO A 217 5.56 -15.37 18.07
C PRO A 217 4.15 -15.78 18.51
N LYS A 218 3.11 -15.25 17.85
CA LYS A 218 1.70 -15.57 18.12
C LYS A 218 1.05 -16.35 16.97
N GLY A 219 1.85 -16.92 16.07
CA GLY A 219 1.37 -17.61 14.88
C GLY A 219 1.00 -16.66 13.75
N GLU A 220 1.58 -15.46 13.69
CA GLU A 220 1.35 -14.56 12.57
C GLU A 220 1.87 -15.16 11.27
N TYR A 221 1.17 -14.92 10.17
CA TYR A 221 1.62 -15.31 8.83
C TYR A 221 2.83 -14.45 8.43
N ARG A 222 3.79 -15.00 7.68
CA ARG A 222 5.00 -14.29 7.18
C ARG A 222 5.76 -13.52 8.28
N ASP A 223 5.93 -14.14 9.44
CA ASP A 223 6.67 -13.58 10.58
C ASP A 223 6.13 -12.22 11.05
N GLY A 224 4.82 -11.98 10.87
CA GLY A 224 4.19 -10.71 11.24
C GLY A 224 4.45 -9.55 10.27
N ALA A 225 5.10 -9.79 9.13
CA ALA A 225 5.27 -8.78 8.09
C ALA A 225 3.93 -8.37 7.47
N LEU A 226 3.78 -7.07 7.15
CA LEU A 226 2.55 -6.53 6.55
C LEU A 226 2.27 -7.29 5.25
N THR A 227 1.12 -7.95 5.18
CA THR A 227 0.78 -8.80 4.04
C THR A 227 -0.53 -8.34 3.41
N LEU A 228 -0.48 -8.09 2.10
CA LEU A 228 -1.61 -7.71 1.26
C LEU A 228 -1.89 -8.84 0.28
N GLN A 229 -3.13 -9.30 0.21
CA GLN A 229 -3.54 -10.41 -0.65
C GLN A 229 -4.74 -10.02 -1.50
N ALA A 230 -4.72 -10.36 -2.80
CA ALA A 230 -5.93 -10.38 -3.61
C ALA A 230 -6.50 -11.79 -3.65
N VAL A 231 -7.75 -11.95 -3.22
CA VAL A 231 -8.42 -13.25 -3.16
C VAL A 231 -9.68 -13.21 -3.99
N SER A 232 -9.81 -14.17 -4.91
CA SER A 232 -10.97 -14.31 -5.78
C SER A 232 -12.27 -14.42 -4.98
N THR A 233 -13.32 -13.73 -5.41
CA THR A 233 -14.65 -13.86 -4.81
C THR A 233 -15.30 -15.20 -5.11
N ASP A 234 -14.86 -15.91 -6.16
CA ASP A 234 -15.42 -17.20 -6.57
C ASP A 234 -15.08 -18.31 -5.58
N ARG A 235 -13.93 -18.20 -4.91
CA ARG A 235 -13.44 -19.13 -3.89
C ARG A 235 -12.79 -18.34 -2.76
N LEU A 236 -13.59 -17.52 -2.09
CA LEU A 236 -13.13 -16.79 -0.91
C LEU A 236 -13.17 -17.70 0.31
N ALA A 237 -12.02 -17.89 0.95
CA ALA A 237 -11.93 -18.45 2.29
C ALA A 237 -10.85 -17.69 3.06
N ILE A 238 -11.18 -17.24 4.27
CA ILE A 238 -10.28 -16.45 5.12
C ILE A 238 -9.96 -17.26 6.37
N ASP A 239 -8.68 -17.41 6.68
CA ASP A 239 -8.22 -17.98 7.93
C ASP A 239 -8.54 -16.99 9.08
N PRO A 240 -9.31 -17.39 10.10
CA PRO A 240 -9.69 -16.49 11.19
C PRO A 240 -8.53 -16.05 12.08
N LEU A 241 -7.46 -16.83 12.17
CA LEU A 241 -6.33 -16.58 13.05
C LEU A 241 -5.37 -15.60 12.39
N THR A 242 -4.94 -15.90 11.17
CA THR A 242 -3.95 -15.07 10.45
C THR A 242 -4.59 -13.95 9.65
N ARG A 243 -5.91 -14.00 9.40
CA ARG A 243 -6.66 -13.05 8.57
C ARG A 243 -6.17 -12.96 7.13
N THR A 244 -5.53 -14.03 6.67
CA THR A 244 -5.11 -14.25 5.28
C THR A 244 -6.10 -15.17 4.57
N ALA A 245 -5.92 -15.35 3.27
CA ALA A 245 -6.53 -16.43 2.53
C ALA A 245 -6.24 -17.78 3.22
N ALA A 246 -7.25 -18.63 3.33
CA ALA A 246 -7.10 -20.01 3.76
C ALA A 246 -6.58 -20.88 2.58
N PRO A 247 -6.02 -22.07 2.82
CA PRO A 247 -5.52 -22.95 1.75
C PRO A 247 -6.56 -23.34 0.69
N ALA A 248 -7.85 -23.33 1.04
CA ALA A 248 -8.95 -23.61 0.12
C ALA A 248 -9.35 -22.41 -0.76
N ALA A 249 -8.83 -21.22 -0.47
CA ALA A 249 -9.14 -20.01 -1.22
C ALA A 249 -8.39 -19.97 -2.55
N GLU A 250 -8.94 -19.24 -3.52
CA GLU A 250 -8.21 -18.89 -4.73
C GLU A 250 -7.50 -17.55 -4.54
N LEU A 251 -6.25 -17.64 -4.07
CA LEU A 251 -5.35 -16.49 -4.04
C LEU A 251 -4.97 -16.12 -5.48
N LEU A 252 -5.08 -14.84 -5.81
CA LEU A 252 -4.63 -14.29 -7.08
C LEU A 252 -3.19 -13.82 -6.98
N TRP A 253 -2.87 -13.15 -5.87
CA TRP A 253 -1.52 -12.75 -5.51
C TRP A 253 -1.42 -12.36 -4.05
N GLU A 254 -0.18 -12.36 -3.55
CA GLU A 254 0.24 -11.87 -2.26
C GLU A 254 1.46 -10.97 -2.41
N VAL A 255 1.46 -9.89 -1.64
CA VAL A 255 2.60 -9.01 -1.44
C VAL A 255 2.84 -8.87 0.05
N THR A 256 4.09 -9.06 0.47
CA THR A 256 4.49 -8.87 1.86
C THR A 256 5.59 -7.82 1.92
N VAL A 257 5.40 -6.81 2.78
CA VAL A 257 6.30 -5.66 2.94
C VAL A 257 6.85 -5.64 4.36
N PHE A 258 8.15 -5.40 4.49
CA PHE A 258 8.84 -5.42 5.78
C PHE A 258 10.12 -4.60 5.79
N GLY A 259 10.55 -4.22 6.98
CA GLY A 259 11.86 -3.63 7.22
C GLY A 259 12.97 -4.68 7.30
N VAL A 260 14.14 -4.31 6.83
CA VAL A 260 15.39 -5.05 6.98
C VAL A 260 16.41 -4.13 7.64
N GLY A 261 16.85 -4.50 8.83
CA GLY A 261 17.86 -3.77 9.60
C GLY A 261 19.05 -4.66 9.95
N HIS A 262 20.07 -4.06 10.55
CA HIS A 262 21.29 -4.77 11.00
C HIS A 262 21.01 -5.90 12.01
N GLU A 263 19.83 -5.91 12.64
CA GLU A 263 19.41 -6.87 13.66
C GLU A 263 18.19 -7.68 13.23
N SER A 264 17.85 -7.72 11.94
CA SER A 264 16.76 -8.55 11.44
C SER A 264 16.98 -10.02 11.80
N ARG A 265 15.99 -10.60 12.49
CA ARG A 265 15.91 -12.03 12.86
C ARG A 265 14.47 -12.50 12.61
N CYS A 266 14.24 -13.81 12.66
CA CYS A 266 12.87 -14.28 12.88
C CYS A 266 12.43 -13.81 14.28
N LEU A 267 11.17 -13.42 14.42
CA LEU A 267 10.63 -12.90 15.69
C LEU A 267 10.37 -13.98 16.75
#